data_AF-A0A6G1PP22-F1
#
_entry.id   AF-A0A6G1PP22-F1
#
_cell.length_a   1.000
_cell.length_b   1.000
_cell.length_c   1.000
_cell.angle_alpha   90.00
_cell.angle_beta   90.00
_cell.angle_gamma   90.00
#
_symmetry.space_group_name_H-M   'P 1'
#
loop_
_entity.id
_entity.type
_entity.pdbx_description
1 polymer ?
#
loop_
_entity_poly.entity_id
_entity_poly.type
_entity_poly.pdbx_seq_one_letter_code
_entity_poly.pdbx_strand_id
1 'polypeptide(L)'
;MDCALLLLSLWALTRAVSPQFSGRTCPWPLPPSDNSVDRLLSPTHSFSALLEVRCKPGFTLPNGLDATIRRCQGDRQWSGDEPICADVYCQPPPEVEQGYVVAVQKTEYEVGFDIHFLCKKNFLLDGPQKITCQLNGSWSASPPHCRARCLIPAERSRVLIGGVKRWPFDVTDAMVPHGENVTFFCKHPRKQCSFTTTQTCFDGKLQPPSCYLEPTWLQYKLFPHRLVSEIEACEPGDVE
;
A
#
# COMPACT_ATOMS: atom_id res chain seq x y z
N MET A 1 -9.92 59.16 -90.55
CA MET A 1 -10.63 58.10 -91.29
C MET A 1 -10.81 56.90 -90.40
N ASP A 2 -12.06 56.45 -90.29
CA ASP A 2 -12.60 55.09 -90.16
C ASP A 2 -12.12 54.04 -89.12
N CYS A 3 -13.05 53.72 -88.21
CA CYS A 3 -13.86 52.48 -88.08
C CYS A 3 -13.26 51.07 -87.91
N ALA A 4 -13.86 50.36 -86.93
CA ALA A 4 -14.08 48.90 -86.76
C ALA A 4 -12.96 48.04 -86.11
N LEU A 5 -13.12 47.61 -84.84
CA LEU A 5 -13.62 46.28 -84.39
C LEU A 5 -12.61 45.15 -84.69
N LEU A 6 -12.11 44.31 -83.77
CA LEU A 6 -12.83 43.45 -82.82
C LEU A 6 -11.82 42.52 -82.07
N LEU A 7 -12.19 42.05 -80.87
CA LEU A 7 -11.84 40.77 -80.20
C LEU A 7 -10.79 40.71 -79.05
N LEU A 8 -11.38 40.49 -77.86
CA LEU A 8 -11.02 39.51 -76.81
C LEU A 8 -9.80 39.80 -75.91
N SER A 9 -10.07 40.58 -74.86
CA SER A 9 -9.21 40.73 -73.69
C SER A 9 -9.38 39.59 -72.69
N LEU A 10 -8.26 38.92 -72.42
CA LEU A 10 -7.72 38.58 -71.10
C LEU A 10 -8.48 37.55 -70.24
N TRP A 11 -7.84 36.39 -70.15
CA TRP A 11 -7.91 35.47 -69.02
C TRP A 11 -7.62 36.22 -67.72
N ALA A 12 -8.61 36.30 -66.83
CA ALA A 12 -8.37 36.60 -65.42
C ALA A 12 -9.24 35.66 -64.60
N LEU A 13 -8.54 34.81 -63.84
CA LEU A 13 -9.09 33.84 -62.91
C LEU A 13 -10.12 34.49 -61.98
N THR A 14 -11.40 34.19 -62.15
CA THR A 14 -12.31 34.17 -61.00
C THR A 14 -12.00 32.90 -60.20
N ARG A 15 -10.88 32.91 -59.47
CA ARG A 15 -10.85 32.20 -58.19
C ARG A 15 -11.95 32.88 -57.38
N ALA A 16 -13.11 32.23 -57.31
CA ALA A 16 -14.04 32.50 -56.23
C ALA A 16 -13.20 32.49 -54.96
N VAL A 17 -13.05 33.68 -54.36
CA VAL A 17 -12.58 33.79 -52.99
C VAL A 17 -13.64 33.04 -52.20
N SER A 18 -13.39 31.76 -51.90
CA SER A 18 -14.18 31.02 -50.93
C SER A 18 -14.34 31.95 -49.73
N PRO A 19 -15.56 32.13 -49.21
CA PRO A 19 -15.74 32.97 -48.03
C PRO A 19 -14.76 32.44 -47.01
N GLN A 20 -13.87 33.29 -46.53
CA GLN A 20 -13.02 32.96 -45.41
C GLN A 20 -14.00 32.58 -44.31
N PHE A 21 -14.20 31.28 -44.10
CA PHE A 21 -14.93 30.79 -42.95
C PHE A 21 -14.11 31.34 -41.80
N SER A 22 -14.56 32.44 -41.22
CA SER A 22 -14.17 32.91 -39.91
C SER A 22 -14.69 31.85 -38.95
N GLY A 23 -14.01 30.71 -38.97
CA GLY A 23 -14.37 29.52 -38.24
C GLY A 23 -14.48 29.91 -36.78
N ARG A 24 -15.49 29.36 -36.10
CA ARG A 24 -15.54 29.43 -34.64
C ARG A 24 -14.38 28.57 -34.13
N THR A 25 -13.20 29.15 -34.04
CA THR A 25 -11.97 28.50 -33.59
C THR A 25 -11.64 28.98 -32.18
N CYS A 26 -11.12 28.07 -31.35
CA CYS A 26 -10.70 28.36 -29.99
C CYS A 26 -9.19 28.63 -29.93
N PRO A 27 -8.67 29.29 -28.87
CA PRO A 27 -7.24 29.58 -28.74
C PRO A 27 -6.39 28.29 -28.76
N TRP A 28 -5.38 28.25 -29.64
CA TRP A 28 -4.38 27.18 -29.72
C TRP A 28 -3.13 27.67 -30.49
N PRO A 29 -1.90 27.37 -30.06
CA PRO A 29 -1.54 26.67 -28.82
C PRO A 29 -1.88 27.51 -27.57
N LEU A 30 -2.11 26.84 -26.44
CA LEU A 30 -2.26 27.51 -25.16
C LEU A 30 -0.90 28.01 -24.64
N PRO A 31 -0.87 29.03 -23.75
CA PRO A 31 0.34 29.42 -23.05
C PRO A 31 0.96 28.22 -22.30
N PRO A 32 2.30 28.11 -22.26
CA PRO A 32 2.95 27.00 -21.56
C PRO A 32 2.65 27.03 -20.07
N SER A 33 2.38 25.86 -19.50
CA SER A 33 2.17 25.64 -18.08
C SER A 33 3.31 24.80 -17.48
N ASP A 34 3.79 25.21 -16.31
CA ASP A 34 4.82 24.48 -15.58
C ASP A 34 4.28 23.16 -15.03
N ASN A 35 2.97 23.06 -14.78
CA ASN A 35 2.36 21.94 -14.05
C ASN A 35 1.41 21.10 -14.91
N SER A 36 1.13 21.50 -16.16
CA SER A 36 0.27 20.76 -17.09
C SER A 36 0.86 20.64 -18.49
N VAL A 37 0.31 19.70 -19.25
CA VAL A 37 0.60 19.48 -20.67
C VAL A 37 -0.73 19.45 -21.41
N ASP A 38 -0.85 20.31 -22.41
CA ASP A 38 -2.05 20.45 -23.23
C ASP A 38 -1.88 19.70 -24.54
N ARG A 39 -2.90 18.92 -24.93
CA ARG A 39 -2.90 18.15 -26.17
C ARG A 39 -4.23 18.30 -26.90
N LEU A 40 -4.18 18.89 -28.08
CA LEU A 40 -5.33 18.92 -28.97
C LEU A 40 -5.63 17.49 -29.46
N LEU A 41 -6.79 16.96 -29.09
CA LEU A 41 -7.23 15.61 -29.49
C LEU A 41 -7.87 15.61 -30.87
N SER A 42 -8.40 16.76 -31.31
CA SER A 42 -8.98 16.93 -32.64
C SER A 42 -7.94 17.41 -33.68
N PRO A 43 -8.17 17.19 -34.99
CA PRO A 43 -7.26 17.66 -36.04
C PRO A 43 -7.16 19.19 -36.14
N THR A 44 -8.24 19.88 -35.75
CA THR A 44 -8.38 21.34 -35.76
C THR A 44 -8.95 21.82 -34.43
N HIS A 45 -8.69 23.07 -34.06
CA HIS A 45 -9.23 23.73 -32.87
C HIS A 45 -10.53 24.49 -33.17
N SER A 46 -11.33 23.97 -34.11
CA SER A 46 -12.62 24.53 -34.53
C SER A 46 -13.76 24.13 -33.58
N PHE A 47 -14.96 24.67 -33.79
CA PHE A 47 -16.16 24.29 -33.04
C PHE A 47 -16.28 22.77 -32.87
N SER A 48 -16.65 22.36 -31.66
CA SER A 48 -16.70 20.97 -31.19
C SER A 48 -15.39 20.20 -31.16
N ALA A 49 -14.24 20.83 -31.43
CA ALA A 49 -12.92 20.24 -31.17
C ALA A 49 -12.74 19.90 -29.69
N LEU A 50 -11.89 18.91 -29.42
CA LEU A 50 -11.54 18.44 -28.09
C LEU A 50 -10.08 18.73 -27.76
N LEU A 51 -9.86 19.25 -26.57
CA LEU A 51 -8.57 19.54 -25.98
C LEU A 51 -8.46 18.77 -24.66
N GLU A 52 -7.39 18.00 -24.49
CA GLU A 52 -7.04 17.38 -23.21
C GLU A 52 -6.03 18.26 -22.50
N VAL A 53 -6.32 18.60 -21.24
CA VAL A 53 -5.36 19.19 -20.32
C VAL A 53 -4.99 18.13 -19.30
N ARG A 54 -3.71 17.79 -19.21
CA ARG A 54 -3.19 16.74 -18.31
C ARG A 54 -2.18 17.34 -17.33
N CYS A 55 -2.39 17.14 -16.04
CA CYS A 55 -1.41 17.51 -15.02
C CYS A 55 -0.15 16.65 -15.15
N LYS A 56 1.00 17.28 -14.94
CA LYS A 56 2.29 16.57 -14.87
C LYS A 56 2.33 15.69 -13.62
N PRO A 57 3.16 14.63 -13.59
CA PRO A 57 3.29 13.79 -12.39
C PRO A 57 3.61 14.63 -11.15
N GLY A 58 2.88 14.39 -10.06
CA GLY A 58 3.00 15.16 -8.81
C GLY A 58 2.01 16.31 -8.69
N PHE A 59 1.17 16.53 -9.71
CA PHE A 59 0.10 17.51 -9.69
C PHE A 59 -1.26 16.89 -10.05
N THR A 60 -2.34 17.38 -9.47
CA THR A 60 -3.72 16.96 -9.76
C THR A 60 -4.66 18.16 -9.86
N LEU A 61 -5.79 17.95 -10.53
CA LEU A 61 -6.89 18.92 -10.55
C LEU A 61 -7.59 18.98 -9.18
N PRO A 62 -8.36 20.04 -8.86
CA PRO A 62 -9.06 20.17 -7.58
C PRO A 62 -10.08 19.05 -7.29
N ASN A 63 -10.52 18.34 -8.34
CA ASN A 63 -11.42 17.18 -8.24
C ASN A 63 -10.67 15.84 -8.10
N GLY A 64 -9.35 15.86 -7.95
CA GLY A 64 -8.49 14.67 -7.81
C GLY A 64 -8.18 13.93 -9.10
N LEU A 65 -8.55 14.47 -10.27
CA LEU A 65 -8.24 13.86 -11.58
C LEU A 65 -6.92 14.38 -12.15
N ASP A 66 -6.24 13.55 -12.93
CA ASP A 66 -4.99 13.92 -13.60
C ASP A 66 -5.21 14.63 -14.95
N ALA A 67 -6.43 14.60 -15.48
CA ALA A 67 -6.75 15.20 -16.76
C ALA A 67 -8.22 15.62 -16.87
N THR A 68 -8.47 16.60 -17.73
CA THR A 68 -9.81 17.03 -18.12
C THR A 68 -9.88 17.26 -19.63
N ILE A 69 -11.07 17.05 -20.22
CA ILE A 69 -11.31 17.28 -21.63
C ILE A 69 -12.21 18.51 -21.77
N ARG A 70 -11.75 19.49 -22.55
CA ARG A 70 -12.48 20.70 -22.88
C ARG A 70 -12.92 20.66 -24.33
N ARG A 71 -14.09 21.20 -24.60
CA ARG A 71 -14.67 21.27 -25.94
C ARG A 71 -14.71 22.71 -26.43
N CYS A 72 -14.31 22.94 -27.67
CA CYS A 72 -14.40 24.27 -28.28
C CYS A 72 -15.87 24.64 -28.52
N GLN A 73 -16.32 25.72 -27.88
CA GLN A 73 -17.71 26.17 -27.90
C GLN A 73 -17.95 27.26 -28.96
N GLY A 74 -19.23 27.59 -29.17
CA GLY A 74 -19.65 28.52 -30.22
C GLY A 74 -19.24 29.98 -29.97
N ASP A 75 -18.91 30.29 -28.72
CA ASP A 75 -18.37 31.56 -28.23
C ASP A 75 -16.84 31.68 -28.42
N ARG A 76 -16.21 30.66 -29.02
CA ARG A 76 -14.75 30.55 -29.24
C ARG A 76 -13.95 30.38 -27.94
N GLN A 77 -14.57 29.82 -26.90
CA GLN A 77 -13.89 29.45 -25.66
C GLN A 77 -13.88 27.93 -25.49
N TRP A 78 -12.87 27.44 -24.78
CA TRP A 78 -12.83 26.06 -24.32
C TRP A 78 -13.80 25.89 -23.15
N SER A 79 -14.62 24.84 -23.17
CA SER A 79 -15.64 24.62 -22.15
C SER A 79 -15.05 24.44 -20.74
N GLY A 80 -15.81 24.85 -19.74
CA GLY A 80 -15.46 24.72 -18.33
C GLY A 80 -14.41 25.74 -17.90
N ASP A 81 -14.18 25.80 -16.58
CA ASP A 81 -13.19 26.68 -15.99
C ASP A 81 -11.77 26.29 -16.42
N GLU A 82 -10.85 27.24 -16.29
CA GLU A 82 -9.44 26.99 -16.56
C GLU A 82 -8.89 25.94 -15.56
N PRO A 83 -8.38 24.80 -16.03
CA PRO A 83 -7.85 23.76 -15.15
C PRO A 83 -6.56 24.23 -14.46
N ILE A 84 -6.54 24.16 -13.13
CA ILE A 84 -5.37 24.49 -12.31
C ILE A 84 -4.85 23.19 -11.71
N CYS A 85 -3.63 22.80 -12.07
CA CYS A 85 -2.95 21.65 -11.49
C CYS A 85 -2.19 22.08 -10.23
N ALA A 86 -2.59 21.54 -9.08
CA ALA A 86 -2.00 21.81 -7.77
C ALA A 86 -1.13 20.63 -7.33
N ASP A 87 -0.16 20.88 -6.45
CA ASP A 87 0.71 19.85 -5.91
C ASP A 87 -0.07 18.74 -5.18
N VAL A 88 0.42 17.51 -5.30
CA VAL A 88 -0.12 16.34 -4.61
C VAL A 88 0.60 16.15 -3.27
N TYR A 89 -0.19 15.97 -2.23
CA TYR A 89 0.31 15.65 -0.89
C TYR A 89 -0.37 14.42 -0.31
N CYS A 90 0.37 13.67 0.50
CA CYS A 90 -0.18 12.62 1.35
C CYS A 90 -0.55 13.19 2.71
N GLN A 91 -1.73 12.78 3.19
CA GLN A 91 -2.19 13.11 4.53
C GLN A 91 -1.37 12.35 5.59
N PRO A 92 -1.24 12.87 6.82
CA PRO A 92 -0.51 12.19 7.88
C PRO A 92 -1.08 10.79 8.13
N PRO A 93 -0.23 9.75 8.25
CA PRO A 93 -0.71 8.40 8.54
C PRO A 93 -1.34 8.37 9.95
N PRO A 94 -2.26 7.42 10.21
CA PRO A 94 -2.79 7.22 11.54
C PRO A 94 -1.69 6.83 12.53
N GLU A 95 -1.94 7.09 13.81
CA GLU A 95 -1.03 6.69 14.89
C GLU A 95 -0.91 5.16 14.97
N VAL A 96 0.31 4.69 15.27
CA VAL A 96 0.59 3.26 15.46
C VAL A 96 0.55 2.94 16.94
N GLU A 97 -0.42 2.13 17.35
CA GLU A 97 -0.51 1.65 18.73
C GLU A 97 0.76 0.91 19.12
N GLN A 98 1.26 1.17 20.33
CA GLN A 98 2.52 0.61 20.84
C GLN A 98 3.74 0.84 19.94
N GLY A 99 3.67 1.86 19.07
CA GLY A 99 4.76 2.29 18.20
C GLY A 99 4.95 3.79 18.19
N TYR A 100 5.81 4.21 17.27
CA TYR A 100 6.20 5.58 17.01
C TYR A 100 6.30 5.79 15.51
N VAL A 101 5.77 6.93 15.06
CA VAL A 101 6.02 7.47 13.73
C VAL A 101 7.30 8.30 13.81
N VAL A 102 8.33 7.88 13.09
CA VAL A 102 9.65 8.52 13.08
C VAL A 102 9.73 9.44 11.86
N ALA A 103 9.07 10.60 11.98
CA ALA A 103 9.06 11.65 10.98
C ALA A 103 8.84 13.03 11.63
N VAL A 104 9.17 14.10 10.92
CA VAL A 104 8.75 15.46 11.30
C VAL A 104 7.25 15.54 11.11
N GLN A 105 6.50 15.84 12.18
CA GLN A 105 5.05 16.00 12.08
C GLN A 105 4.72 17.22 11.21
N LYS A 106 4.03 16.95 10.10
CA LYS A 106 3.50 17.94 9.18
C LYS A 106 2.01 17.73 9.02
N THR A 107 1.31 18.77 8.54
CA THR A 107 -0.10 18.64 8.13
C THR A 107 -0.23 17.85 6.83
N GLU A 108 0.80 17.86 5.99
CA GLU A 108 0.83 17.25 4.66
C GLU A 108 2.26 16.85 4.28
N TYR A 109 2.42 15.82 3.45
CA TYR A 109 3.71 15.29 3.01
C TYR A 109 3.83 15.27 1.49
N GLU A 110 4.94 15.79 0.98
CA GLU A 110 5.25 15.83 -0.46
C GLU A 110 5.45 14.42 -1.04
N VAL A 111 5.22 14.27 -2.34
CA VAL A 111 5.51 13.02 -3.06
C VAL A 111 6.98 12.64 -2.90
N GLY A 112 7.23 11.35 -2.63
CA GLY A 112 8.56 10.83 -2.37
C GLY A 112 9.02 10.99 -0.91
N PHE A 113 8.25 11.69 -0.06
CA PHE A 113 8.55 11.76 1.37
C PHE A 113 8.38 10.39 2.03
N ASP A 114 9.29 10.08 2.94
CA ASP A 114 9.35 8.81 3.63
C ASP A 114 8.98 8.94 5.10
N ILE A 115 8.14 8.03 5.57
CA ILE A 115 7.81 7.89 6.99
C ILE A 115 8.27 6.52 7.46
N HIS A 116 9.09 6.53 8.52
CA HIS A 116 9.57 5.32 9.18
C HIS A 116 8.77 5.02 10.43
N PHE A 117 8.67 3.75 10.78
CA PHE A 117 7.98 3.28 11.98
C PHE A 117 8.92 2.51 12.90
N LEU A 118 8.72 2.69 14.21
CA LEU A 118 9.45 1.98 15.25
C LEU A 118 8.46 1.48 16.30
N CYS A 119 8.64 0.27 16.81
CA CYS A 119 7.83 -0.24 17.91
C CYS A 119 8.44 0.09 19.28
N LYS A 120 7.57 0.20 20.30
CA LYS A 120 7.99 0.31 21.70
C LYS A 120 8.76 -0.94 22.14
N LYS A 121 9.46 -0.83 23.27
CA LYS A 121 10.18 -1.95 23.88
C LYS A 121 9.23 -3.17 24.04
N ASN A 122 9.72 -4.35 23.68
CA ASN A 122 9.02 -5.65 23.70
C ASN A 122 7.91 -5.84 22.65
N PHE A 123 7.76 -4.91 21.71
CA PHE A 123 6.91 -5.06 20.53
C PHE A 123 7.76 -5.22 19.28
N LEU A 124 7.24 -5.92 18.29
CA LEU A 124 7.87 -6.17 17.01
C LEU A 124 7.01 -5.61 15.88
N LEU A 125 7.68 -5.12 14.85
CA LEU A 125 7.02 -4.55 13.69
C LEU A 125 6.43 -5.67 12.84
N ASP A 126 5.12 -5.62 12.65
CA ASP A 126 4.33 -6.50 11.79
C ASP A 126 3.82 -5.68 10.59
N GLY A 127 4.59 -5.72 9.51
CA GLY A 127 4.34 -4.94 8.29
C GLY A 127 5.55 -4.11 7.83
N PRO A 128 5.34 -3.10 6.97
CA PRO A 128 6.43 -2.32 6.37
C PRO A 128 7.09 -1.37 7.38
N GLN A 129 8.43 -1.35 7.43
CA GLN A 129 9.21 -0.41 8.25
C GLN A 129 9.14 1.04 7.76
N LYS A 130 8.82 1.23 6.47
CA LYS A 130 8.75 2.53 5.81
C LYS A 130 7.58 2.56 4.84
N ILE A 131 6.91 3.70 4.78
CA ILE A 131 5.96 4.03 3.71
C ILE A 131 6.42 5.31 3.00
N THR A 132 6.13 5.40 1.71
CA THR A 132 6.53 6.53 0.85
C THR A 132 5.29 7.17 0.24
N CYS A 133 5.23 8.51 0.19
CA CYS A 133 4.13 9.22 -0.45
C CYS A 133 4.21 9.07 -1.98
N GLN A 134 3.10 8.66 -2.60
CA GLN A 134 3.04 8.39 -4.04
C GLN A 134 2.37 9.52 -4.82
N LEU A 135 2.59 9.53 -6.13
CA LEU A 135 2.11 10.58 -7.05
C LEU A 135 0.58 10.74 -7.07
N ASN A 136 -0.15 9.75 -6.56
CA ASN A 136 -1.61 9.76 -6.45
C ASN A 136 -2.11 10.27 -5.08
N GLY A 137 -1.23 10.78 -4.23
CA GLY A 137 -1.57 11.29 -2.90
C GLY A 137 -1.82 10.20 -1.85
N SER A 138 -1.52 8.94 -2.17
CA SER A 138 -1.62 7.81 -1.25
C SER A 138 -0.24 7.35 -0.76
N TRP A 139 -0.20 6.72 0.41
CA TRP A 139 0.99 6.02 0.90
C TRP A 139 1.20 4.70 0.17
N SER A 140 2.46 4.31 -0.03
CA SER A 140 2.85 3.06 -0.69
C SER A 140 2.31 1.79 -0.02
N ALA A 141 2.00 1.86 1.27
CA ALA A 141 1.36 0.79 2.04
C ALA A 141 0.63 1.39 3.26
N SER A 142 -0.22 0.59 3.91
CA SER A 142 -0.79 0.95 5.21
C SER A 142 0.28 0.93 6.31
N PRO A 143 0.13 1.72 7.38
CA PRO A 143 1.02 1.65 8.53
C PRO A 143 1.10 0.24 9.13
N PRO A 144 2.28 -0.15 9.66
CA PRO A 144 2.47 -1.45 10.29
C PRO A 144 1.78 -1.53 11.65
N HIS A 145 1.63 -2.75 12.16
CA HIS A 145 1.20 -2.99 13.52
C HIS A 145 2.42 -3.28 14.41
N CYS A 146 2.36 -2.90 15.68
CA CYS A 146 3.34 -3.32 16.67
C CYS A 146 2.74 -4.46 17.50
N ARG A 147 3.30 -5.67 17.34
CA ARG A 147 2.81 -6.89 17.98
C ARG A 147 3.67 -7.29 19.17
N ALA A 148 3.05 -7.63 20.28
CA ALA A 148 3.77 -8.01 21.49
C ALA A 148 4.46 -9.38 21.34
N ARG A 149 5.65 -9.50 21.93
CA ARG A 149 6.31 -10.80 22.16
C ARG A 149 5.52 -11.62 23.18
N CYS A 150 5.52 -12.94 23.04
CA CYS A 150 4.83 -13.82 23.98
C CYS A 150 5.78 -14.46 24.97
N LEU A 151 5.40 -14.46 26.25
CA LEU A 151 6.02 -15.32 27.25
C LEU A 151 5.76 -16.79 26.91
N ILE A 152 6.75 -17.65 27.13
CA ILE A 152 6.60 -19.09 26.96
C ILE A 152 6.04 -19.70 28.26
N PRO A 153 4.78 -20.17 28.29
CA PRO A 153 4.12 -20.67 29.51
C PRO A 153 4.53 -22.12 29.84
N ALA A 154 5.84 -22.41 29.88
CA ALA A 154 6.36 -23.78 30.03
C ALA A 154 7.46 -23.93 31.09
N GLU A 155 7.31 -23.32 32.27
CA GLU A 155 8.36 -23.23 33.30
C GLU A 155 9.01 -24.57 33.73
N ARG A 156 8.32 -25.70 33.56
CA ARG A 156 8.74 -27.02 34.05
C ARG A 156 8.91 -28.07 32.95
N SER A 157 8.94 -27.66 31.68
CA SER A 157 9.21 -28.55 30.55
C SER A 157 10.05 -27.84 29.49
N ARG A 158 10.87 -28.61 28.76
CA ARG A 158 11.43 -28.12 27.50
C ARG A 158 10.31 -27.98 26.46
N VAL A 159 10.50 -27.04 25.54
CA VAL A 159 9.66 -26.81 24.36
C VAL A 159 10.53 -26.91 23.09
N LEU A 160 9.93 -27.13 21.92
CA LEU A 160 10.63 -26.95 20.65
C LEU A 160 10.38 -25.53 20.13
N ILE A 161 11.47 -24.84 19.79
CA ILE A 161 11.46 -23.54 19.12
C ILE A 161 12.44 -23.67 17.95
N GLY A 162 11.97 -23.44 16.72
CA GLY A 162 12.76 -23.71 15.52
C GLY A 162 13.26 -25.16 15.43
N GLY A 163 12.50 -26.13 15.96
CA GLY A 163 12.87 -27.55 15.99
C GLY A 163 13.90 -27.95 17.06
N VAL A 164 14.41 -27.02 17.86
CA VAL A 164 15.40 -27.29 18.91
C VAL A 164 14.71 -27.37 20.27
N LYS A 165 14.99 -28.44 21.05
CA LYS A 165 14.52 -28.55 22.45
C LYS A 165 15.26 -27.51 23.31
N ARG A 166 14.52 -26.57 23.90
CA ARG A 166 15.06 -25.53 24.79
C ARG A 166 14.25 -25.42 26.07
N TRP A 167 14.89 -25.03 27.16
CA TRP A 167 14.17 -24.56 28.34
C TRP A 167 13.73 -23.12 28.13
N PRO A 168 12.53 -22.70 28.61
CA PRO A 168 12.10 -21.31 28.48
C PRO A 168 13.06 -20.30 29.11
N PHE A 169 13.69 -20.63 30.24
CA PHE A 169 14.64 -19.73 30.90
C PHE A 169 15.98 -19.59 30.14
N ASP A 170 16.31 -20.53 29.25
CA ASP A 170 17.48 -20.42 28.35
C ASP A 170 17.18 -19.49 27.15
N VAL A 171 15.91 -19.16 26.92
CA VAL A 171 15.49 -18.21 25.88
C VAL A 171 15.55 -16.81 26.45
N THR A 172 16.05 -15.85 25.67
CA THR A 172 16.15 -14.44 26.08
C THR A 172 14.82 -13.90 26.58
N ASP A 173 14.79 -13.47 27.84
CA ASP A 173 13.60 -13.01 28.58
C ASP A 173 12.45 -14.04 28.67
N ALA A 174 12.70 -15.32 28.39
CA ALA A 174 11.69 -16.37 28.23
C ALA A 174 10.57 -16.01 27.23
N MET A 175 10.90 -15.24 26.20
CA MET A 175 9.94 -14.70 25.23
C MET A 175 10.26 -15.06 23.78
N VAL A 176 9.22 -15.39 23.02
CA VAL A 176 9.30 -15.60 21.58
C VAL A 176 8.70 -14.42 20.80
N PRO A 177 9.19 -14.15 19.57
CA PRO A 177 8.61 -13.11 18.71
C PRO A 177 7.18 -13.48 18.28
N HIS A 178 6.40 -12.46 17.90
CA HIS A 178 5.11 -12.66 17.24
C HIS A 178 5.28 -13.50 15.97
N GLY A 179 4.37 -14.45 15.75
CA GLY A 179 4.43 -15.39 14.63
C GLY A 179 5.31 -16.62 14.87
N GLU A 180 6.07 -16.66 15.97
CA GLU A 180 6.89 -17.83 16.30
C GLU A 180 6.03 -19.00 16.77
N ASN A 181 6.38 -20.19 16.28
CA ASN A 181 5.76 -21.45 16.68
C ASN A 181 6.52 -22.07 17.87
N VAL A 182 5.78 -22.37 18.94
CA VAL A 182 6.28 -23.05 20.12
C VAL A 182 5.58 -24.39 20.26
N THR A 183 6.35 -25.47 20.26
CA THR A 183 5.81 -26.82 20.40
C THR A 183 5.97 -27.34 21.82
N PHE A 184 4.85 -27.72 22.41
CA PHE A 184 4.73 -28.28 23.75
C PHE A 184 4.74 -29.81 23.67
N PHE A 185 5.28 -30.44 24.71
CA PHE A 185 5.24 -31.89 24.88
C PHE A 185 4.08 -32.26 25.80
N CYS A 186 3.24 -33.16 25.33
CA CYS A 186 2.12 -33.71 26.06
C CYS A 186 2.31 -35.20 26.26
N LYS A 187 1.91 -35.70 27.43
CA LYS A 187 1.95 -37.13 27.72
C LYS A 187 0.66 -37.76 27.20
N HIS A 188 0.77 -38.94 26.59
CA HIS A 188 -0.42 -39.70 26.23
C HIS A 188 -1.20 -40.13 27.50
N PRO A 189 -2.55 -40.02 27.54
CA PRO A 189 -3.34 -40.34 28.74
C PRO A 189 -3.22 -41.79 29.22
N ARG A 190 -3.19 -42.75 28.28
CA ARG A 190 -3.13 -44.20 28.58
C ARG A 190 -1.77 -44.88 28.35
N LYS A 191 -0.96 -44.41 27.40
CA LYS A 191 0.32 -45.01 27.03
C LYS A 191 1.50 -44.28 27.67
N GLN A 192 2.64 -44.96 27.84
CA GLN A 192 3.88 -44.36 28.33
C GLN A 192 4.69 -43.69 27.21
N CYS A 193 4.05 -42.82 26.44
CA CYS A 193 4.67 -42.09 25.33
C CYS A 193 4.28 -40.61 25.39
N SER A 194 5.00 -39.77 24.64
CA SER A 194 4.68 -38.34 24.48
C SER A 194 4.35 -38.00 23.03
N PHE A 195 3.52 -36.98 22.86
CA PHE A 195 3.24 -36.36 21.57
C PHE A 195 3.43 -34.86 21.69
N THR A 196 3.46 -34.17 20.55
CA THR A 196 3.74 -32.75 20.50
C THR A 196 2.55 -31.96 19.98
N THR A 197 2.32 -30.77 20.54
CA THR A 197 1.31 -29.82 20.04
C THR A 197 1.95 -28.44 19.89
N THR A 198 1.76 -27.83 18.72
CA THR A 198 2.31 -26.52 18.40
C THR A 198 1.29 -25.43 18.64
N GLN A 199 1.74 -24.33 19.23
CA GLN A 199 0.98 -23.10 19.43
C GLN A 199 1.79 -21.93 18.88
N THR A 200 1.10 -20.95 18.29
CA THR A 200 1.74 -19.79 17.67
C THR A 200 1.58 -18.57 18.56
N CYS A 201 2.64 -17.78 18.72
CA CYS A 201 2.57 -16.52 19.44
C CYS A 201 1.76 -15.49 18.65
N PHE A 202 0.61 -15.08 19.19
CA PHE A 202 -0.24 -14.06 18.59
C PHE A 202 -0.40 -12.87 19.52
N ASP A 203 0.29 -11.76 19.21
CA ASP A 203 0.18 -10.48 19.90
C ASP A 203 0.22 -10.57 21.44
N GLY A 204 1.33 -11.10 21.96
CA GLY A 204 1.53 -11.30 23.40
C GLY A 204 0.79 -12.49 24.01
N LYS A 205 -0.06 -13.17 23.24
CA LYS A 205 -0.82 -14.35 23.68
C LYS A 205 -0.22 -15.61 23.06
N LEU A 206 0.32 -16.47 23.93
CA LEU A 206 0.69 -17.84 23.62
C LEU A 206 0.05 -18.73 24.69
N GLN A 207 -1.03 -19.41 24.34
CA GLN A 207 -1.75 -20.27 25.27
C GLN A 207 -1.19 -21.69 25.17
N PRO A 208 -0.83 -22.34 26.30
CA PRO A 208 -0.42 -23.73 26.26
C PRO A 208 -1.64 -24.62 25.92
N PRO A 209 -1.43 -25.77 25.26
CA PRO A 209 -2.53 -26.70 24.99
C PRO A 209 -3.08 -27.32 26.27
N SER A 210 -4.35 -27.74 26.25
CA SER A 210 -5.02 -28.36 27.39
C SER A 210 -4.26 -29.56 27.96
N CYS A 211 -3.66 -30.39 27.11
CA CYS A 211 -2.86 -31.54 27.50
C CYS A 211 -1.58 -31.19 28.31
N TYR A 212 -1.11 -29.95 28.22
CA TYR A 212 -0.03 -29.44 29.06
C TYR A 212 -0.56 -28.96 30.43
N LEU A 213 -1.79 -28.45 30.47
CA LEU A 213 -2.46 -27.95 31.69
C LEU A 213 -3.07 -29.06 32.54
N GLU A 214 -3.36 -30.22 31.96
CA GLU A 214 -3.93 -31.36 32.69
C GLU A 214 -3.04 -31.72 33.90
N PRO A 215 -3.65 -31.88 35.09
CA PRO A 215 -2.92 -31.92 36.35
C PRO A 215 -2.08 -33.21 36.43
N THR A 216 -0.80 -33.10 36.12
CA THR A 216 0.18 -34.13 36.44
C THR A 216 0.64 -34.08 37.90
N TRP A 217 -0.16 -33.49 38.80
CA TRP A 217 0.16 -33.38 40.23
C TRP A 217 0.48 -34.75 40.88
N LEU A 218 -0.18 -35.83 40.43
CA LEU A 218 0.12 -37.20 40.86
C LEU A 218 1.42 -37.76 40.27
N GLN A 219 1.84 -37.31 39.08
CA GLN A 219 3.01 -37.83 38.39
C GLN A 219 4.31 -37.22 38.87
N TYR A 220 4.29 -35.94 39.30
CA TYR A 220 5.42 -35.27 39.95
C TYR A 220 5.85 -35.94 41.26
N LYS A 221 4.91 -36.58 41.98
CA LYS A 221 5.19 -37.29 43.25
C LYS A 221 5.80 -38.68 43.05
N LEU A 222 5.54 -39.33 41.91
CA LEU A 222 5.91 -40.73 41.66
C LEU A 222 7.13 -40.88 40.73
N PHE A 223 7.42 -39.91 39.87
CA PHE A 223 8.57 -39.93 38.96
C PHE A 223 9.29 -38.57 38.92
N PRO A 224 9.98 -38.16 40.00
CA PRO A 224 10.64 -36.85 40.11
C PRO A 224 11.79 -36.62 39.11
N HIS A 225 12.14 -37.61 38.27
CA HIS A 225 13.31 -37.57 37.39
C HIS A 225 13.01 -37.70 35.88
N ARG A 226 11.75 -37.81 35.43
CA ARG A 226 11.44 -38.01 33.99
C ARG A 226 10.54 -36.91 33.44
N LEU A 227 11.13 -35.97 32.69
CA LEU A 227 10.42 -34.88 32.03
C LEU A 227 9.58 -35.41 30.87
N VAL A 228 8.39 -34.84 30.64
CA VAL A 228 7.51 -35.24 29.51
C VAL A 228 8.23 -35.09 28.17
N SER A 229 9.07 -34.06 28.03
CA SER A 229 9.92 -33.82 26.86
C SER A 229 11.01 -34.87 26.61
N GLU A 230 11.24 -35.79 27.55
CA GLU A 230 12.23 -36.86 27.50
C GLU A 230 11.60 -38.26 27.42
N ILE A 231 10.27 -38.34 27.38
CA ILE A 231 9.54 -39.58 27.08
C ILE A 231 9.65 -39.85 25.57
N GLU A 232 9.76 -41.12 25.18
CA GLU A 232 9.74 -41.54 23.77
C GLU A 232 8.45 -41.07 23.07
N ALA A 233 8.56 -40.77 21.78
CA ALA A 233 7.42 -40.33 20.99
C ALA A 233 6.40 -41.47 20.84
N CYS A 234 5.11 -41.14 20.85
CA CYS A 234 4.07 -42.11 20.51
C CYS A 234 4.19 -42.57 19.05
N GLU A 235 3.82 -43.81 18.78
CA GLU A 235 3.70 -44.27 17.39
C GLU A 235 2.58 -43.50 16.67
N PRO A 236 2.66 -43.32 15.34
CA PRO A 236 1.69 -42.49 14.62
C PRO A 236 0.21 -42.91 14.79
N GLY A 237 -0.07 -44.19 15.03
CA GLY A 237 -1.42 -44.72 15.27
C GLY A 237 -1.94 -44.54 16.71
N ASP A 238 -1.13 -43.96 17.59
CA ASP A 238 -1.43 -43.81 19.02
C ASP A 238 -1.82 -42.38 19.40
N VAL A 239 -1.88 -41.46 18.43
CA VAL A 239 -2.14 -40.02 18.67
C VAL A 239 -3.62 -39.66 18.44
N GLU A 240 -4.45 -40.63 18.01
CA GLU A 240 -5.91 -40.50 17.79
C GLU A 240 -6.76 -40.59 19.06
#